data_AF-A0A318Y375-F1
#
_entry.id   AF-A0A318Y375-F1
#
_cell.length_a   1.000
_cell.length_b   1.000
_cell.length_c   1.000
_cell.angle_alpha   90.00
_cell.angle_beta   90.00
_cell.angle_gamma   90.00
#
_symmetry.space_group_name_H-M   'P 1'
#
loop_
_entity.id
_entity.type
_entity.pdbx_description
1 polymer ?
#
loop_
_entity_poly.entity_id
_entity_poly.type
_entity_poly.pdbx_seq_one_letter_code
_entity_poly.pdbx_strand_id
1 'polypeptide(L)'
;MPAAIAIIVVAVLIPAGLLLYKKKPALFTTENFLKLLDFSAKVLEKVVAILEVVKKIADVTLEIKEAYDRMKEAEKAAQDQWKLQVQFLTKT
;
A
#
# COMPACT_ATOMS: atom_id res chain seq x y z
N MET A 1 -11.51 -1.71 9.09
CA MET A 1 -11.51 -2.05 7.64
C MET A 1 -12.85 -1.90 6.92
N PRO A 2 -14.04 -2.21 7.50
CA PRO A 2 -15.31 -2.14 6.76
C PRO A 2 -15.70 -0.75 6.24
N ALA A 3 -15.37 0.31 7.01
CA ALA A 3 -15.77 1.69 6.67
C ALA A 3 -15.06 2.23 5.42
N ALA A 4 -13.77 1.95 5.22
CA ALA A 4 -13.03 2.42 4.05
C ALA A 4 -13.53 1.78 2.74
N ILE A 5 -13.88 0.49 2.83
CA ILE A 5 -14.45 -0.29 1.74
C ILE A 5 -15.84 0.26 1.35
N ALA A 6 -16.68 0.54 2.35
CA ALA A 6 -17.99 1.16 2.12
C ALA A 6 -17.88 2.55 1.47
N ILE A 7 -16.91 3.37 1.88
CA ILE A 7 -16.67 4.71 1.30
C ILE A 7 -16.29 4.61 -0.19
N ILE A 8 -15.39 3.69 -0.56
CA ILE A 8 -14.96 3.52 -1.96
C ILE A 8 -16.12 3.04 -2.83
N VAL A 9 -16.90 2.07 -2.35
CA VAL A 9 -18.08 1.55 -3.06
C VAL A 9 -19.12 2.64 -3.28
N VAL A 10 -19.42 3.42 -2.23
CA VAL A 10 -20.37 4.53 -2.30
C VAL A 10 -19.86 5.64 -3.24
N ALA A 11 -18.56 5.95 -3.20
CA ALA A 11 -17.94 6.95 -4.07
C ALA A 11 -17.95 6.57 -5.55
N VAL A 12 -17.98 5.28 -5.90
CA VAL A 12 -18.07 4.81 -7.29
C VAL A 12 -19.52 4.61 -7.73
N LEU A 13 -20.37 4.04 -6.87
CA LEU A 13 -21.77 3.74 -7.21
C LEU A 13 -22.64 4.99 -7.29
N ILE A 14 -22.44 6.01 -6.44
CA ILE A 14 -23.24 7.23 -6.49
C ILE A 14 -23.05 7.99 -7.82
N PRO A 15 -21.82 8.28 -8.29
CA PRO A 15 -21.61 8.96 -9.57
C PRO A 15 -22.05 8.13 -10.78
N ALA A 16 -21.76 6.82 -10.77
CA ALA A 16 -22.18 5.91 -11.84
C ALA A 16 -23.71 5.85 -11.93
N GLY A 17 -24.38 5.79 -10.77
CA GLY A 17 -25.83 5.79 -10.70
C GLY A 17 -26.44 7.10 -11.19
N LEU A 18 -25.88 8.25 -10.79
CA LEU A 18 -26.30 9.57 -11.25
C LEU A 18 -26.11 9.78 -12.76
N LEU A 19 -25.00 9.30 -13.32
CA LEU A 19 -24.73 9.36 -14.77
C LEU A 19 -25.72 8.51 -15.56
N LEU A 20 -25.99 7.29 -15.10
CA LEU A 20 -26.94 6.38 -15.74
C LEU A 20 -28.37 6.91 -15.66
N TYR A 21 -28.78 7.44 -14.51
CA TYR A 21 -30.10 8.07 -14.32
C TYR A 21 -30.30 9.25 -15.28
N LYS A 22 -29.29 10.12 -15.43
CA LYS A 22 -29.37 11.30 -16.31
C LYS A 22 -29.29 10.98 -17.80
N LYS A 23 -28.43 10.04 -18.22
CA LYS A 23 -28.17 9.79 -19.64
C LYS A 23 -29.00 8.66 -20.24
N LYS A 24 -29.36 7.65 -19.45
CA LYS A 24 -30.09 6.46 -19.91
C LYS A 24 -31.04 5.95 -18.81
N PRO A 25 -32.13 6.68 -18.52
CA PRO A 25 -33.07 6.33 -17.45
C PRO A 25 -33.69 4.94 -17.64
N ALA A 26 -33.87 4.48 -18.87
CA ALA A 26 -34.38 3.14 -19.19
C ALA A 26 -33.43 1.99 -18.74
N LEU A 27 -32.14 2.27 -18.53
CA LEU A 27 -31.18 1.29 -18.01
C LEU A 27 -31.16 1.26 -16.47
N PHE A 28 -31.82 2.20 -15.80
CA PHE A 28 -31.88 2.30 -14.35
C PHE A 28 -32.99 1.39 -13.78
N THR A 29 -32.90 0.10 -14.11
CA THR A 29 -33.76 -0.94 -13.54
C THR A 29 -33.09 -1.55 -12.31
N THR A 30 -33.90 -2.10 -11.39
CA THR A 30 -33.41 -2.79 -10.19
C THR A 30 -32.42 -3.91 -10.54
N GLU A 31 -32.65 -4.62 -11.64
CA GLU A 31 -31.79 -5.72 -12.08
C GLU A 31 -30.40 -5.24 -12.55
N ASN A 32 -30.35 -4.13 -13.30
CA ASN A 32 -29.08 -3.53 -13.73
C ASN A 32 -28.32 -2.91 -12.57
N PHE A 33 -29.03 -2.35 -11.59
CA PHE A 33 -28.43 -1.85 -10.35
C PHE A 33 -27.78 -2.98 -9.54
N LEU A 34 -28.45 -4.12 -9.40
CA LEU A 34 -27.88 -5.30 -8.72
C LEU A 34 -26.64 -5.84 -9.45
N LYS A 35 -26.65 -5.90 -10.79
CA LYS A 35 -25.48 -6.28 -11.59
C LYS A 35 -24.30 -5.33 -11.40
N LEU A 36 -24.56 -4.02 -11.29
CA LEU A 36 -23.55 -3.01 -10.99
C LEU A 36 -22.96 -3.18 -9.59
N LEU A 37 -23.80 -3.51 -8.61
CA LEU A 37 -23.38 -3.78 -7.23
C LEU A 37 -22.48 -5.02 -7.15
N ASP A 38 -22.89 -6.11 -7.81
CA ASP A 38 -22.10 -7.35 -7.90
C ASP A 38 -20.76 -7.12 -8.60
N PHE A 39 -20.75 -6.40 -9.72
CA PHE A 39 -19.52 -6.01 -10.40
C PHE A 39 -18.61 -5.15 -9.51
N SER A 40 -19.20 -4.17 -8.80
CA SER A 40 -18.45 -3.28 -7.91
C SER A 40 -17.83 -4.06 -6.74
N ALA A 41 -18.54 -5.03 -6.18
CA ALA A 41 -18.02 -5.92 -5.14
C ALA A 41 -16.82 -6.73 -5.65
N LYS A 42 -16.92 -7.33 -6.85
CA LYS A 42 -15.83 -8.10 -7.48
C LYS A 42 -14.59 -7.25 -7.77
N VAL A 43 -14.78 -6.01 -8.24
CA VAL A 43 -13.65 -5.08 -8.46
C VAL A 43 -12.99 -4.72 -7.13
N LEU A 44 -13.79 -4.50 -6.09
CA LEU A 44 -13.29 -4.13 -4.77
C LEU A 44 -12.46 -5.24 -4.13
N GLU A 45 -12.88 -6.50 -4.25
CA GLU A 45 -12.08 -7.66 -3.80
C GLU A 45 -10.69 -7.67 -4.43
N LYS A 46 -10.61 -7.40 -5.74
CA LYS A 46 -9.33 -7.30 -6.45
C LYS A 46 -8.49 -6.12 -5.97
N VAL A 47 -9.10 -4.96 -5.74
CA VAL A 47 -8.39 -3.77 -5.21
C VAL A 47 -7.84 -4.05 -3.81
N VAL A 48 -8.61 -4.70 -2.94
CA VAL A 48 -8.15 -5.08 -1.59
C VAL A 48 -6.96 -6.05 -1.69
N ALA A 49 -7.04 -7.06 -2.54
CA ALA A 49 -5.94 -8.00 -2.75
C ALA A 49 -4.66 -7.28 -3.24
N ILE A 50 -4.79 -6.30 -4.14
CA ILE A 50 -3.65 -5.49 -4.60
C ILE A 50 -3.09 -4.66 -3.43
N LEU A 51 -3.93 -4.03 -2.62
CA LEU A 51 -3.49 -3.24 -1.47
C LEU A 51 -2.76 -4.10 -0.42
N GLU A 52 -3.17 -5.34 -0.22
CA GLU A 52 -2.46 -6.28 0.65
C GLU A 52 -1.05 -6.60 0.12
N VAL A 53 -0.90 -6.77 -1.20
CA VAL A 53 0.41 -6.96 -1.83
C VAL A 53 1.27 -5.71 -1.68
N VAL A 54 0.71 -4.53 -1.92
CA VAL A 54 1.42 -3.25 -1.73
C VAL A 54 1.89 -3.10 -0.29
N LYS A 55 1.06 -3.47 0.68
CA LYS A 55 1.44 -3.45 2.10
C LYS A 55 2.63 -4.37 2.38
N LYS A 56 2.61 -5.61 1.87
CA LYS A 56 3.74 -6.55 2.02
C LYS A 56 5.03 -6.00 1.43
N ILE A 57 4.95 -5.34 0.27
CA ILE A 57 6.12 -4.70 -0.36
C ILE A 57 6.65 -3.57 0.53
N ALA A 58 5.77 -2.74 1.10
CA ALA A 58 6.15 -1.67 2.00
C ALA A 58 6.83 -2.21 3.28
N ASP A 59 6.28 -3.28 3.86
CA ASP A 59 6.85 -3.94 5.05
C ASP A 59 8.26 -4.48 4.77
N VAL A 60 8.45 -5.20 3.65
CA VAL A 60 9.78 -5.69 3.23
C VAL A 60 10.75 -4.53 2.97
N THR A 61 10.28 -3.43 2.38
CA THR A 61 11.12 -2.25 2.13
C THR A 61 11.59 -1.62 3.44
N LEU A 62 10.74 -1.59 4.46
CA LEU A 62 11.09 -1.12 5.80
C LEU A 62 12.15 -2.02 6.45
N GLU A 63 11.96 -3.34 6.39
CA GLU A 63 12.95 -4.30 6.92
C GLU A 63 14.32 -4.15 6.24
N ILE A 64 14.34 -3.99 4.91
CA ILE A 64 15.58 -3.74 4.16
C ILE A 64 16.25 -2.45 4.61
N LYS A 65 15.47 -1.38 4.80
CA LYS A 65 16.00 -0.10 5.28
C LYS A 65 16.62 -0.24 6.67
N GLU A 66 15.92 -0.90 7.60
CA GLU A 66 16.42 -1.13 8.95
C GLU A 66 17.70 -1.99 8.95
N ALA A 67 17.76 -3.02 8.11
CA ALA A 67 18.95 -3.84 7.95
C ALA A 67 20.14 -3.03 7.40
N TYR A 68 19.89 -2.19 6.40
CA TYR A 68 20.90 -1.29 5.84
C TYR A 68 21.43 -0.29 6.87
N ASP A 69 20.55 0.31 7.65
CA ASP A 69 20.93 1.25 8.71
C ASP A 69 21.82 0.58 9.77
N ARG A 70 21.47 -0.66 10.19
CA ARG A 70 22.30 -1.45 11.13
C ARG A 70 23.68 -1.78 10.54
N MET A 71 23.76 -2.16 9.26
CA MET A 71 25.04 -2.45 8.61
C MET A 71 25.93 -1.20 8.56
N LYS A 72 25.35 -0.05 8.25
CA LYS A 72 26.08 1.23 8.20
C LYS A 72 26.61 1.64 9.59
N GLU A 73 25.84 1.42 10.64
CA GLU A 73 26.28 1.65 12.02
C GLU A 73 27.43 0.71 12.40
N ALA A 74 27.34 -0.58 12.06
CA ALA A 74 28.39 -1.55 12.31
C ALA A 74 29.69 -1.21 11.55
N GLU A 75 29.58 -0.78 10.28
CA GLU A 75 30.73 -0.33 9.49
C GLU A 75 31.42 0.87 10.15
N LYS A 76 30.64 1.86 10.61
CA LYS A 76 31.18 3.03 11.30
C LYS A 76 31.91 2.63 12.58
N ALA A 77 31.32 1.74 13.38
CA ALA A 77 31.96 1.25 14.61
C ALA A 77 33.27 0.51 14.32
N ALA A 78 33.30 -0.33 13.27
CA ALA A 78 34.51 -1.02 12.84
C ALA A 78 35.60 -0.05 12.35
N GLN A 79 35.23 0.99 11.59
CA GLN A 79 36.17 2.03 11.16
C GLN A 79 36.75 2.82 12.34
N ASP A 80 35.93 3.15 13.33
CA ASP A 80 36.37 3.86 14.54
C ASP A 80 37.33 3.00 15.38
N GLN A 81 37.03 1.70 15.52
CA GLN A 81 37.93 0.75 16.18
C GLN A 81 39.26 0.59 15.43
N TRP A 82 39.23 0.49 14.10
CA TRP A 82 40.44 0.40 13.28
C TRP A 82 41.32 1.65 13.44
N LYS A 83 40.74 2.85 13.39
CA LYS A 83 41.47 4.11 13.59
C LYS A 83 42.16 4.16 14.96
N LEU A 84 41.47 3.71 16.02
CA LEU A 84 42.06 3.63 17.35
C LEU A 84 43.25 2.65 17.37
N GLN A 85 43.12 1.44 16.82
CA GLN A 85 44.24 0.49 16.75
C GLN A 85 45.45 1.04 16.00
N VAL A 86 45.25 1.67 14.84
CA VAL A 86 46.34 2.27 14.06
C VAL A 86 47.04 3.38 14.85
N GLN A 87 46.30 4.22 15.57
CA GLN A 87 46.87 5.26 16.43
C GLN A 87 47.69 4.70 17.60
N PHE A 88 47.25 3.59 18.20
CA PHE A 88 48.04 2.90 19.23
C PHE A 88 49.35 2.34 18.66
N LEU A 89 49.29 1.67 17.51
CA LEU A 89 50.46 1.06 16.87
C LEU A 89 51.49 2.07 16.36
N THR A 90 51.08 3.30 16.01
CA THR A 90 51.97 4.35 15.52
C THR A 90 52.58 5.23 16.62
N LYS A 91 52.09 5.13 17.86
CA LYS A 91 52.63 5.84 19.03
C LYS A 91 53.59 5.00 19.88
N THR A 92 53.81 3.74 19.51
CA THR A 92 54.79 2.84 20.13
C THR A 92 56.03 2.76 19.24
#